data_AF-A0A2V6H6Y2-F1
#
_entry.id   AF-A0A2V6H6Y2-F1
#
_cell.length_a   1.000
_cell.length_b   1.000
_cell.length_c   1.000
_cell.angle_alpha   90.00
_cell.angle_beta   90.00
_cell.angle_gamma   90.00
#
_symmetry.space_group_name_H-M   'P 1'
#
loop_
_entity.id
_entity.type
_entity.pdbx_description
1 polymer ?
#
loop_
_entity_poly.entity_id
_entity_poly.type
_entity_poly.pdbx_seq_one_letter_code
_entity_poly.pdbx_strand_id
1 'polypeptide(L)'
;MWQRVTAFPQRNCIVLPSRTAYDQEAMKLCAYILGMGCMLIAARFGGNRLNAAEPSVQPEPRWVEIGSEKVVIGRDSKSADGRNALAWTVDSSEPIDWSLLEKDADHFYEQYDVKEIWVVNIPDKKKVGTVGDKGGYVRPGSHRTLSVAWSPVENGRRFALAAYQWKWGTDTLLLLDVGADDCRSNQIGPVLDKAIEAQIKRGKPRLTGPFDSTYLLTGLPELGKKTGFSSPTTVGLPFVTKDREHDASIIEGILSLKLARAGEGPTASVVRIAPGPLPNDPFAESARLAKADRELNAIYSALLKRLSPSSQNTLRAEQRAWLEQRDRKADETVRNKSDSENARIVRDRVLRQLTEERSAELRKR
;
A
#
# COMPACT_ATOMS: atom_id res chain seq x y z
N MET A 1 -48.50 3.03 -30.29
CA MET A 1 -49.79 2.30 -30.41
C MET A 1 -49.46 0.90 -30.90
N TRP A 2 -49.81 -0.15 -30.15
CA TRP A 2 -49.72 -1.59 -30.50
C TRP A 2 -48.28 -2.18 -30.64
N GLN A 3 -47.95 -3.24 -29.86
CA GLN A 3 -47.87 -4.70 -30.19
C GLN A 3 -46.68 -5.07 -31.12
N ARG A 4 -45.73 -5.98 -30.82
CA ARG A 4 -45.63 -7.29 -30.09
C ARG A 4 -45.96 -8.51 -31.00
N VAL A 5 -45.43 -9.71 -30.68
CA VAL A 5 -45.38 -11.01 -31.45
C VAL A 5 -44.11 -11.09 -32.35
N THR A 6 -43.12 -12.01 -32.28
CA THR A 6 -42.95 -13.50 -32.08
C THR A 6 -43.31 -14.35 -33.34
N ALA A 7 -42.61 -15.41 -33.79
CA ALA A 7 -41.52 -16.26 -33.26
C ALA A 7 -40.68 -16.98 -34.37
N PHE A 8 -39.87 -17.97 -33.94
CA PHE A 8 -39.10 -19.03 -34.67
C PHE A 8 -39.93 -19.91 -35.66
N PRO A 9 -39.37 -20.93 -36.38
CA PRO A 9 -38.10 -21.05 -37.15
C PRO A 9 -38.23 -21.91 -38.46
N GLN A 10 -37.14 -22.24 -39.19
CA GLN A 10 -36.71 -23.62 -39.55
C GLN A 10 -35.44 -23.68 -40.47
N ARG A 11 -34.99 -24.89 -40.85
CA ARG A 11 -33.71 -25.23 -41.51
C ARG A 11 -33.87 -25.62 -42.99
N ASN A 12 -32.79 -25.57 -43.78
CA ASN A 12 -32.38 -26.69 -44.65
C ASN A 12 -30.92 -26.57 -45.14
N CYS A 13 -30.37 -27.67 -45.68
CA CYS A 13 -28.93 -27.86 -46.00
C CYS A 13 -28.65 -27.97 -47.51
N ILE A 14 -27.39 -27.80 -47.93
CA ILE A 14 -26.74 -28.36 -49.15
C ILE A 14 -25.20 -28.22 -48.95
N VAL A 15 -24.49 -29.32 -48.64
CA VAL A 15 -23.66 -30.21 -49.52
C VAL A 15 -22.23 -29.71 -49.81
N LEU A 16 -21.24 -30.61 -49.63
CA LEU A 16 -19.79 -30.46 -49.88
C LEU A 16 -19.36 -31.19 -51.18
N PRO A 17 -18.11 -30.99 -51.63
CA PRO A 17 -17.30 -32.13 -52.07
C PRO A 17 -15.86 -32.17 -51.48
N SER A 18 -15.16 -33.30 -51.70
CA SER A 18 -13.75 -33.57 -51.34
C SER A 18 -12.91 -33.81 -52.63
N ARG A 19 -11.64 -34.26 -52.72
CA ARG A 19 -10.65 -35.07 -51.95
C ARG A 19 -9.28 -34.96 -52.74
N THR A 20 -8.05 -35.31 -52.37
CA THR A 20 -7.33 -35.81 -51.15
C THR A 20 -5.79 -35.62 -51.36
N ALA A 21 -5.03 -35.42 -50.26
CA ALA A 21 -3.63 -35.86 -50.08
C ALA A 21 -2.50 -35.28 -50.98
N TYR A 22 -1.26 -35.75 -50.69
CA TYR A 22 0.08 -35.26 -51.08
C TYR A 22 0.46 -33.87 -50.48
N ASP A 23 1.66 -33.65 -49.92
CA ASP A 23 2.84 -34.53 -49.86
C ASP A 23 3.64 -34.45 -48.55
N GLN A 24 4.36 -35.54 -48.22
CA GLN A 24 5.39 -35.62 -47.18
C GLN A 24 6.65 -36.24 -47.79
N GLU A 25 7.72 -35.47 -48.06
CA GLU A 25 9.08 -36.01 -48.20
C GLU A 25 10.11 -34.87 -48.10
N ALA A 26 10.85 -34.83 -46.99
CA ALA A 26 12.04 -34.00 -46.79
C ALA A 26 12.92 -34.65 -45.72
N MET A 27 13.72 -35.62 -46.15
CA MET A 27 14.63 -36.46 -45.35
C MET A 27 15.39 -35.69 -44.25
N LYS A 28 15.43 -36.15 -42.99
CA LYS A 28 16.19 -37.33 -42.50
C LYS A 28 17.65 -37.37 -42.96
N LEU A 29 18.57 -36.89 -42.10
CA LEU A 29 19.93 -37.43 -42.08
C LEU A 29 20.41 -37.67 -40.64
N CYS A 30 20.25 -38.93 -40.23
CA CYS A 30 21.25 -39.77 -39.57
C CYS A 30 21.97 -39.27 -38.30
N ALA A 31 21.61 -39.87 -37.17
CA ALA A 31 22.47 -40.00 -36.00
C ALA A 31 23.22 -41.35 -36.00
N TYR A 32 24.25 -41.47 -35.16
CA TYR A 32 25.00 -42.70 -34.79
C TYR A 32 25.82 -43.43 -35.88
N ILE A 33 27.14 -43.29 -35.77
CA ILE A 33 28.09 -44.42 -35.83
C ILE A 33 28.96 -44.34 -34.56
N LEU A 34 29.25 -45.48 -33.91
CA LEU A 34 30.10 -45.57 -32.72
C LEU A 34 31.57 -45.83 -33.07
N GLY A 35 32.48 -45.40 -32.19
CA GLY A 35 33.87 -45.86 -32.11
C GLY A 35 34.38 -45.73 -30.68
N MET A 36 34.78 -46.85 -30.06
CA MET A 36 35.21 -46.88 -28.64
C MET A 36 36.72 -46.66 -28.46
N GLY A 37 37.12 -46.12 -27.31
CA GLY A 37 38.53 -45.94 -26.96
C GLY A 37 38.81 -45.63 -25.49
N CYS A 38 39.07 -46.69 -24.70
CA CYS A 38 39.70 -46.70 -23.37
C CYS A 38 38.99 -46.04 -22.16
N MET A 39 38.95 -46.79 -21.06
CA MET A 39 38.58 -46.35 -19.70
C MET A 39 39.83 -46.27 -18.80
N LEU A 40 39.64 -45.83 -17.54
CA LEU A 40 40.62 -45.73 -16.44
C LEU A 40 41.54 -44.48 -16.54
N ILE A 41 41.89 -43.76 -15.46
CA ILE A 41 41.66 -43.95 -14.00
C ILE A 41 40.93 -42.73 -13.41
N ALA A 42 40.12 -42.92 -12.37
CA ALA A 42 39.34 -41.85 -11.73
C ALA A 42 40.08 -41.12 -10.60
N ALA A 43 39.96 -39.79 -10.52
CA ALA A 43 40.15 -39.02 -9.29
C ALA A 43 39.42 -37.65 -9.29
N ARG A 44 38.60 -37.44 -8.24
CA ARG A 44 38.34 -36.16 -7.54
C ARG A 44 37.59 -35.00 -8.26
N PHE A 45 36.25 -35.11 -8.20
CA PHE A 45 35.22 -34.05 -8.18
C PHE A 45 35.14 -33.02 -9.34
N GLY A 46 34.04 -33.09 -10.11
CA GLY A 46 33.68 -32.07 -11.09
C GLY A 46 32.94 -30.88 -10.47
N GLY A 47 33.41 -29.66 -10.75
CA GLY A 47 32.66 -28.43 -10.50
C GLY A 47 31.63 -28.21 -11.60
N ASN A 48 30.38 -28.58 -11.37
CA ASN A 48 29.30 -28.39 -12.34
C ASN A 48 28.38 -27.23 -11.90
N ARG A 49 27.84 -26.51 -12.90
CA ARG A 49 27.13 -25.23 -12.76
C ARG A 49 26.06 -25.24 -11.65
N LEU A 50 26.20 -24.37 -10.66
CA LEU A 50 25.06 -23.84 -9.92
C LEU A 50 24.67 -22.49 -10.54
N ASN A 51 23.54 -22.48 -11.26
CA ASN A 51 22.81 -21.23 -11.45
C ASN A 51 22.33 -20.80 -10.06
N ALA A 52 22.81 -19.68 -9.54
CA ALA A 52 22.24 -19.09 -8.34
C ALA A 52 20.83 -18.61 -8.69
N ALA A 53 19.82 -19.40 -8.32
CA ALA A 53 18.45 -18.91 -8.29
C ALA A 53 18.40 -17.71 -7.34
N GLU A 54 17.75 -16.63 -7.76
CA GLU A 54 17.39 -15.56 -6.83
C GLU A 54 16.58 -16.21 -5.68
N PRO A 55 16.92 -15.96 -4.40
CA PRO A 55 16.21 -16.58 -3.30
C PRO A 55 14.74 -16.17 -3.39
N SER A 56 13.85 -17.15 -3.53
CA SER A 56 12.42 -16.90 -3.49
C SER A 56 12.11 -16.25 -2.15
N VAL A 57 11.76 -14.96 -2.19
CA VAL A 57 11.42 -14.18 -1.00
C VAL A 57 10.13 -14.76 -0.45
N GLN A 58 10.27 -15.69 0.51
CA GLN A 58 9.12 -16.20 1.24
C GLN A 58 8.44 -14.99 1.91
N PRO A 59 7.10 -14.94 1.92
CA PRO A 59 6.39 -13.88 2.63
C PRO A 59 6.91 -13.78 4.07
N GLU A 60 7.31 -12.59 4.50
CA GLU A 60 7.68 -12.39 5.90
C GLU A 60 6.47 -12.79 6.77
N PRO A 61 6.65 -13.63 7.80
CA PRO A 61 5.53 -14.16 8.57
C PRO A 61 4.68 -13.04 9.14
N ARG A 62 3.36 -13.22 9.12
CA ARG A 62 2.39 -12.23 9.59
C ARG A 62 2.25 -12.18 11.11
N TRP A 63 3.15 -12.84 11.82
CA TRP A 63 3.14 -13.05 13.26
C TRP A 63 4.57 -13.17 13.79
N VAL A 64 4.72 -13.03 15.11
CA VAL A 64 5.97 -13.29 15.84
C VAL A 64 5.66 -13.94 17.19
N GLU A 65 6.51 -14.88 17.61
CA GLU A 65 6.45 -15.51 18.93
C GLU A 65 7.31 -14.72 19.92
N ILE A 66 6.73 -14.35 21.05
CA ILE A 66 7.30 -13.47 22.08
C ILE A 66 7.05 -14.14 23.44
N GLY A 67 8.07 -14.82 23.97
CA GLY A 67 7.92 -15.69 25.13
C GLY A 67 6.99 -16.87 24.83
N SER A 68 5.92 -17.03 25.61
CA SER A 68 4.85 -18.02 25.38
C SER A 68 3.73 -17.53 24.46
N GLU A 69 3.69 -16.24 24.14
CA GLU A 69 2.62 -15.61 23.37
C GLU A 69 2.98 -15.55 21.87
N LYS A 70 1.96 -15.72 21.02
CA LYS A 70 2.09 -15.59 19.57
C LYS A 70 1.21 -14.44 19.12
N VAL A 71 1.83 -13.41 18.54
CA VAL A 71 1.17 -12.14 18.22
C VAL A 71 1.18 -11.86 16.73
N VAL A 72 0.06 -11.38 16.21
CA VAL A 72 -0.11 -11.01 14.81
C VAL A 72 0.53 -9.65 14.58
N ILE A 73 1.38 -9.51 13.58
CA ILE A 73 1.97 -8.21 13.21
C ILE A 73 0.92 -7.42 12.43
N GLY A 74 0.58 -6.22 12.89
CA GLY A 74 -0.42 -5.37 12.24
C GLY A 74 -0.01 -5.01 10.80
N ARG A 75 -0.98 -5.01 9.88
CA ARG A 75 -0.77 -4.63 8.46
C ARG A 75 -0.05 -3.28 8.38
N ASP A 76 0.96 -3.19 7.51
CA ASP A 76 1.79 -2.00 7.27
C ASP A 76 2.38 -1.31 8.51
N SER A 77 2.52 -2.03 9.64
CA SER A 77 2.96 -1.43 10.91
C SER A 77 4.47 -1.51 11.18
N LYS A 78 5.24 -2.29 10.39
CA LYS A 78 6.69 -2.46 10.58
C LYS A 78 7.45 -1.16 10.27
N SER A 79 8.38 -0.76 11.13
CA SER A 79 9.27 0.37 10.90
C SER A 79 10.14 0.16 9.65
N ALA A 80 10.65 1.24 9.07
CA ALA A 80 11.41 1.17 7.82
C ALA A 80 12.60 0.19 7.86
N ASP A 81 13.31 0.18 9.00
CA ASP A 81 14.42 -0.71 9.34
C ASP A 81 13.99 -2.12 9.81
N GLY A 82 12.69 -2.44 9.78
CA GLY A 82 12.12 -3.74 10.15
C GLY A 82 12.19 -4.09 11.64
N ARG A 83 12.81 -3.25 12.47
CA ARG A 83 13.07 -3.52 13.89
C ARG A 83 11.83 -3.46 14.76
N ASN A 84 10.99 -2.45 14.61
CA ASN A 84 9.81 -2.26 15.45
C ASN A 84 8.52 -2.47 14.66
N ALA A 85 7.44 -2.85 15.33
CA ALA A 85 6.11 -2.90 14.74
C ALA A 85 5.03 -2.71 15.81
N LEU A 86 3.78 -2.58 15.36
CA LEU A 86 2.63 -2.88 16.20
C LEU A 86 2.23 -4.33 15.96
N ALA A 87 2.01 -5.09 17.03
CA ALA A 87 1.47 -6.43 16.96
C ALA A 87 0.27 -6.55 17.91
N TRP A 88 -0.56 -7.58 17.77
CA TRP A 88 -1.71 -7.78 18.66
C TRP A 88 -1.80 -9.23 19.13
N THR A 89 -2.19 -9.40 20.40
CA THR A 89 -2.60 -10.70 20.95
C THR A 89 -4.04 -10.98 20.56
N VAL A 90 -4.28 -12.21 20.11
CA VAL A 90 -5.63 -12.71 19.84
C VAL A 90 -6.38 -12.91 21.16
N ASP A 91 -7.66 -12.53 21.19
CA ASP A 91 -8.60 -13.02 22.20
C ASP A 91 -9.35 -14.24 21.66
N SER A 92 -9.29 -15.36 22.38
CA SER A 92 -10.05 -16.56 22.05
C SER A 92 -10.11 -17.53 23.23
N SER A 93 -11.24 -18.21 23.38
CA SER A 93 -11.42 -19.36 24.28
C SER A 93 -11.06 -20.70 23.63
N GLU A 94 -10.71 -20.71 22.33
CA GLU A 94 -10.45 -21.91 21.53
C GLU A 94 -9.05 -21.88 20.91
N PRO A 95 -8.50 -23.03 20.44
CA PRO A 95 -7.22 -23.07 19.74
C PRO A 95 -7.24 -22.22 18.46
N ILE A 96 -6.28 -21.31 18.33
CA ILE A 96 -6.18 -20.37 17.21
C ILE A 96 -5.62 -21.08 15.96
N ASP A 97 -6.35 -21.06 14.84
CA ASP A 97 -5.82 -21.53 13.55
C ASP A 97 -4.88 -20.48 12.93
N TRP A 98 -3.62 -20.54 13.34
CA TRP A 98 -2.53 -19.75 12.77
C TRP A 98 -2.28 -20.01 11.28
N SER A 99 -2.81 -21.09 10.69
CA SER A 99 -2.69 -21.36 9.26
C SER A 99 -3.68 -20.52 8.44
N LEU A 100 -4.80 -20.08 9.03
CA LEU A 100 -5.78 -19.22 8.37
C LEU A 100 -5.18 -17.84 8.05
N LEU A 101 -4.40 -17.24 8.97
CA LEU A 101 -3.72 -15.94 8.80
C LEU A 101 -2.84 -15.85 7.52
N GLU A 102 -2.29 -16.98 7.06
CA GLU A 102 -1.46 -17.03 5.85
C GLU A 102 -2.27 -17.43 4.60
N LYS A 103 -3.37 -18.19 4.74
CA LYS A 103 -4.25 -18.65 3.64
C LYS A 103 -5.32 -17.61 3.26
N ASP A 104 -6.11 -17.19 4.25
CA ASP A 104 -7.17 -16.20 4.17
C ASP A 104 -7.09 -15.31 5.42
N ALA A 105 -6.28 -14.26 5.29
CA ALA A 105 -6.03 -13.36 6.41
C ALA A 105 -7.30 -12.58 6.79
N ASP A 106 -8.15 -12.20 5.84
CA ASP A 106 -9.35 -11.42 6.15
C ASP A 106 -10.27 -12.23 7.06
N HIS A 107 -10.52 -13.51 6.73
CA HIS A 107 -11.32 -14.39 7.59
C HIS A 107 -10.67 -14.61 8.98
N PHE A 108 -9.34 -14.65 9.08
CA PHE A 108 -8.66 -14.66 10.40
C PHE A 108 -9.02 -13.41 11.23
N TYR A 109 -9.02 -12.21 10.64
CA TYR A 109 -9.42 -10.98 11.35
C TYR A 109 -10.95 -10.85 11.54
N GLU A 110 -11.77 -11.65 10.85
CA GLU A 110 -13.21 -11.76 11.13
C GLU A 110 -13.48 -12.66 12.33
N GLN A 111 -12.76 -13.78 12.41
CA GLN A 111 -12.91 -14.83 13.44
C GLN A 111 -12.29 -14.44 14.78
N TYR A 112 -11.14 -13.77 14.79
CA TYR A 112 -10.35 -13.50 15.99
C TYR A 112 -10.33 -12.02 16.36
N ASP A 113 -10.80 -11.71 17.58
CA ASP A 113 -10.75 -10.36 18.15
C ASP A 113 -9.40 -10.06 18.83
N VAL A 114 -9.20 -8.80 19.20
CA VAL A 114 -7.94 -8.26 19.71
C VAL A 114 -8.01 -8.02 21.21
N LYS A 115 -7.09 -8.67 21.94
CA LYS A 115 -6.96 -8.59 23.40
C LYS A 115 -6.11 -7.40 23.85
N GLU A 116 -4.88 -7.29 23.32
CA GLU A 116 -4.00 -6.13 23.51
C GLU A 116 -3.31 -5.77 22.18
N ILE A 117 -2.91 -4.50 22.03
CA ILE A 117 -1.93 -4.10 21.00
C ILE A 117 -0.59 -3.82 21.68
N TRP A 118 0.47 -4.44 21.17
CA TRP A 118 1.83 -4.33 21.67
C TRP A 118 2.68 -3.49 20.72
N VAL A 119 3.60 -2.70 21.28
CA VAL A 119 4.80 -2.25 20.57
C VAL A 119 5.81 -3.38 20.70
N VAL A 120 6.28 -3.91 19.58
CA VAL A 120 7.22 -5.04 19.55
C VAL A 120 8.56 -4.65 18.93
N ASN A 121 9.59 -5.40 19.30
CA ASN A 121 10.87 -5.50 18.61
C ASN A 121 10.93 -6.89 17.95
N ILE A 122 11.00 -6.93 16.62
CA ILE A 122 10.90 -8.15 15.82
C ILE A 122 12.19 -8.99 15.89
N PRO A 123 13.39 -8.45 15.61
CA PRO A 123 14.65 -9.20 15.77
C PRO A 123 14.83 -9.79 17.17
N ASP A 124 14.55 -9.00 18.21
CA ASP A 124 14.79 -9.40 19.60
C ASP A 124 13.60 -10.17 20.22
N LYS A 125 12.56 -10.49 19.41
CA LYS A 125 11.33 -11.20 19.81
C LYS A 125 10.72 -10.69 21.12
N LYS A 126 10.60 -9.37 21.27
CA LYS A 126 10.31 -8.72 22.56
C LYS A 126 9.10 -7.77 22.52
N LYS A 127 8.24 -7.87 23.53
CA LYS A 127 7.26 -6.81 23.88
C LYS A 127 8.01 -5.65 24.51
N VAL A 128 7.97 -4.48 23.87
CA VAL A 128 8.59 -3.24 24.33
C VAL A 128 7.57 -2.37 25.09
N GLY A 129 6.28 -2.57 24.85
CA GLY A 129 5.19 -2.05 25.67
C GLY A 129 3.81 -2.35 25.09
N THR A 130 2.77 -1.78 25.69
CA THR A 130 1.38 -1.86 25.22
C THR A 130 0.92 -0.49 24.71
N VAL A 131 0.17 -0.48 23.60
CA VAL A 131 -0.57 0.68 23.13
C VAL A 131 -1.91 0.68 23.88
N GLY A 132 -2.10 1.65 24.77
CA GLY A 132 -3.09 1.57 25.86
C GLY A 132 -4.55 1.45 25.42
N ASP A 133 -5.35 0.86 26.32
CA ASP A 133 -6.67 0.20 26.19
C ASP A 133 -7.80 0.92 25.43
N LYS A 134 -7.61 2.16 24.95
CA LYS A 134 -8.66 2.97 24.30
C LYS A 134 -8.93 2.58 22.84
N GLY A 135 -8.15 1.67 22.27
CA GLY A 135 -8.42 1.09 20.97
C GLY A 135 -7.80 -0.30 20.81
N GLY A 136 -8.66 -1.32 20.73
CA GLY A 136 -8.27 -2.58 20.09
C GLY A 136 -7.93 -2.35 18.61
N TYR A 137 -7.16 -3.26 18.02
CA TYR A 137 -7.04 -3.32 16.56
C TYR A 137 -8.39 -3.78 16.04
N VAL A 138 -8.82 -3.27 14.87
CA VAL A 138 -10.22 -3.42 14.46
C VAL A 138 -10.30 -4.14 13.14
N ARG A 139 -11.28 -5.05 13.04
CA ARG A 139 -11.44 -5.99 11.93
C ARG A 139 -11.46 -5.25 10.58
N PRO A 140 -10.84 -5.78 9.51
CA PRO A 140 -11.08 -5.35 8.14
C PRO A 140 -12.59 -5.25 7.86
N GLY A 141 -13.00 -4.29 7.04
CA GLY A 141 -14.42 -3.98 6.80
C GLY A 141 -15.12 -3.18 7.91
N SER A 142 -14.54 -3.07 9.11
CA SER A 142 -15.06 -2.16 10.14
C SER A 142 -14.86 -0.68 9.77
N HIS A 143 -15.59 0.21 10.45
CA HIS A 143 -15.43 1.67 10.30
C HIS A 143 -14.21 2.25 11.03
N ARG A 144 -13.27 1.42 11.51
CA ARG A 144 -12.07 1.86 12.21
C ARG A 144 -10.79 1.33 11.56
N THR A 145 -9.72 2.11 11.66
CA THR A 145 -8.39 1.75 11.16
C THR A 145 -7.33 2.16 12.18
N LEU A 146 -6.33 1.31 12.42
CA LEU A 146 -5.10 1.69 13.12
C LEU A 146 -4.00 1.92 12.09
N SER A 147 -3.36 3.08 12.13
CA SER A 147 -2.17 3.41 11.33
C SER A 147 -1.03 3.85 12.23
N VAL A 148 0.22 3.60 11.81
CA VAL A 148 1.42 4.02 12.56
C VAL A 148 2.49 4.59 11.64
N ALA A 149 3.19 5.62 12.10
CA ALA A 149 4.36 6.19 11.45
C ALA A 149 5.50 6.38 12.45
N TRP A 150 6.65 5.76 12.17
CA TRP A 150 7.86 5.76 13.01
C TRP A 150 8.84 6.87 12.62
N SER A 151 9.58 7.42 13.57
CA SER A 151 10.73 8.29 13.30
C SER A 151 12.01 7.47 13.02
N PRO A 152 13.13 8.11 12.60
CA PRO A 152 14.45 7.51 12.71
C PRO A 152 14.78 7.17 14.17
N VAL A 153 15.74 6.28 14.38
CA VAL A 153 16.36 6.10 15.69
C VAL A 153 17.32 7.25 15.96
N GLU A 154 17.17 7.89 17.11
CA GLU A 154 18.01 8.95 17.65
C GLU A 154 18.37 8.56 19.08
N ASN A 155 19.67 8.47 19.40
CA ASN A 155 20.16 8.11 20.73
C ASN A 155 19.53 6.83 21.31
N GLY A 156 19.38 5.80 20.47
CA GLY A 156 18.82 4.49 20.86
C GLY A 156 17.29 4.44 21.02
N ARG A 157 16.57 5.54 20.79
CA ARG A 157 15.10 5.60 20.85
C ARG A 157 14.51 6.15 19.55
N ARG A 158 13.24 5.87 19.28
CA ARG A 158 12.47 6.51 18.20
C ARG A 158 11.10 6.95 18.70
N PHE A 159 10.52 7.96 18.07
CA PHE A 159 9.10 8.26 18.24
C PHE A 159 8.24 7.43 17.28
N ALA A 160 6.95 7.31 17.59
CA ALA A 160 5.95 6.97 16.59
C ALA A 160 4.64 7.70 16.84
N LEU A 161 3.93 8.03 15.76
CA LEU A 161 2.54 8.46 15.80
C LEU A 161 1.66 7.25 15.50
N ALA A 162 0.72 6.92 16.38
CA ALA A 162 -0.28 5.88 16.17
C ALA A 162 -1.68 6.49 16.17
N ALA A 163 -2.42 6.34 15.08
CA ALA A 163 -3.73 6.94 14.87
C ALA A 163 -4.81 5.86 14.78
N TYR A 164 -5.76 5.90 15.72
CA TYR A 164 -7.01 5.18 15.65
C TYR A 164 -8.04 6.08 14.96
N GLN A 165 -8.34 5.75 13.70
CA GLN A 165 -9.32 6.45 12.88
C GLN A 165 -10.69 5.78 13.01
N TRP A 166 -11.76 6.58 12.95
CA TRP A 166 -13.16 6.21 12.77
C TRP A 166 -13.64 6.85 11.45
N LYS A 167 -14.77 6.43 10.89
CA LYS A 167 -15.36 7.03 9.66
C LYS A 167 -15.62 8.55 9.67
N TRP A 168 -15.47 9.21 10.82
CA TRP A 168 -15.70 10.66 11.02
C TRP A 168 -14.42 11.45 11.31
N GLY A 169 -13.36 10.81 11.83
CA GLY A 169 -12.23 11.51 12.44
C GLY A 169 -11.21 10.55 13.06
N THR A 170 -10.31 11.07 13.90
CA THR A 170 -9.34 10.26 14.66
C THR A 170 -9.74 10.20 16.13
N ASP A 171 -10.42 9.11 16.53
CA ASP A 171 -10.85 8.85 17.91
C ASP A 171 -9.70 8.99 18.92
N THR A 172 -8.48 8.57 18.54
CA THR A 172 -7.29 8.68 19.40
C THR A 172 -6.02 8.77 18.55
N LEU A 173 -5.27 9.85 18.72
CA LEU A 173 -3.90 10.00 18.22
C LEU A 173 -2.92 9.90 19.39
N LEU A 174 -2.10 8.86 19.40
CA LEU A 174 -1.03 8.64 20.37
C LEU A 174 0.32 9.06 19.80
N LEU A 175 1.16 9.63 20.65
CA LEU A 175 2.60 9.72 20.46
C LEU A 175 3.27 8.67 21.35
N LEU A 176 4.18 7.89 20.78
CA LEU A 176 4.99 6.87 21.43
C LEU A 176 6.46 7.34 21.46
N ASP A 177 7.20 7.05 22.52
CA ASP A 177 8.67 7.16 22.61
C ASP A 177 9.22 5.79 23.02
N VAL A 178 9.84 5.11 22.05
CA VAL A 178 10.15 3.68 22.07
C VAL A 178 11.67 3.49 22.13
N GLY A 179 12.15 2.84 23.19
CA GLY A 179 13.53 2.40 23.37
C GLY A 179 13.73 0.94 22.96
N ALA A 180 14.80 0.33 23.48
CA ALA A 180 15.05 -1.11 23.32
C ALA A 180 14.15 -1.95 24.25
N ASP A 181 13.94 -1.46 25.48
CA ASP A 181 13.34 -2.23 26.58
C ASP A 181 11.99 -1.68 27.06
N ASP A 182 11.67 -0.42 26.72
CA ASP A 182 10.50 0.31 27.19
C ASP A 182 9.82 1.13 26.09
N CYS A 183 8.51 1.35 26.22
CA CYS A 183 7.73 2.26 25.40
C CYS A 183 6.87 3.14 26.31
N ARG A 184 6.99 4.46 26.16
CA ARG A 184 6.15 5.45 26.84
C ARG A 184 5.17 6.06 25.83
N SER A 185 3.92 6.30 26.22
CA SER A 185 2.86 6.78 25.33
C SER A 185 2.09 7.96 25.91
N ASN A 186 1.52 8.80 25.04
CA ASN A 186 0.68 9.94 25.45
C ASN A 186 -0.37 10.25 24.36
N GLN A 187 -1.58 10.67 24.74
CA GLN A 187 -2.65 11.04 23.81
C GLN A 187 -2.52 12.52 23.42
N ILE A 188 -2.05 12.78 22.19
CA ILE A 188 -1.76 14.14 21.72
C ILE A 188 -2.92 14.80 20.96
N GLY A 189 -3.91 14.03 20.48
CA GLY A 189 -5.06 14.53 19.70
C GLY A 189 -5.68 15.81 20.27
N PRO A 190 -6.15 15.84 21.54
CA PRO A 190 -6.78 17.03 22.14
C PRO A 190 -5.90 18.29 22.19
N VAL A 191 -4.57 18.14 22.16
CA VAL A 191 -3.63 19.28 22.07
C VAL A 191 -3.63 19.87 20.67
N LEU A 192 -3.74 19.01 19.65
CA LEU A 192 -3.80 19.40 18.24
C LEU A 192 -5.18 19.96 17.89
N ASP A 193 -6.26 19.31 18.34
CA ASP A 193 -7.64 19.75 18.12
C ASP A 193 -7.88 21.15 18.70
N LYS A 194 -7.42 21.42 19.92
CA LYS A 194 -7.48 22.75 20.54
C LYS A 194 -6.72 23.82 19.74
N ALA A 195 -5.62 23.46 19.08
CA ALA A 195 -4.86 24.37 18.22
C ALA A 195 -5.57 24.62 16.88
N ILE A 196 -6.18 23.59 16.29
CA ILE A 196 -7.01 23.70 15.08
C ILE A 196 -8.26 24.53 15.36
N GLU A 197 -8.98 24.28 16.46
CA GLU A 197 -10.12 25.09 16.90
C GLU A 197 -9.76 26.57 17.05
N ALA A 198 -8.61 26.89 17.65
CA ALA A 198 -8.15 28.27 17.78
C ALA A 198 -7.89 28.91 16.40
N GLN A 199 -7.42 28.15 15.41
CA GLN A 199 -7.25 28.60 14.04
C GLN A 199 -8.59 28.76 13.29
N ILE A 200 -9.54 27.84 13.48
CA ILE A 200 -10.91 27.95 12.95
C ILE A 200 -11.57 29.21 13.51
N LYS A 201 -11.56 29.40 14.84
CA LYS A 201 -12.19 30.56 15.50
C LYS A 201 -11.56 31.90 15.11
N ARG A 202 -10.30 31.92 14.68
CA ARG A 202 -9.64 33.10 14.08
C ARG A 202 -10.11 33.38 12.66
N GLY A 203 -10.22 32.36 11.80
CA GLY A 203 -10.61 32.52 10.40
C GLY A 203 -12.11 32.58 10.12
N LYS A 204 -12.92 31.96 10.99
CA LYS A 204 -14.38 31.82 10.90
C LYS A 204 -15.03 32.02 12.29
N PRO A 205 -15.02 33.25 12.87
CA PRO A 205 -15.42 33.45 14.28
C PRO A 205 -16.87 33.11 14.65
N ARG A 206 -17.76 32.99 13.66
CA ARG A 206 -19.17 32.60 13.83
C ARG A 206 -19.43 31.10 13.69
N LEU A 207 -18.41 30.30 13.34
CA LEU A 207 -18.55 28.86 13.17
C LEU A 207 -18.37 28.16 14.52
N THR A 208 -19.43 27.52 14.99
CA THR A 208 -19.45 26.69 16.21
C THR A 208 -19.38 25.21 15.85
N GLY A 209 -18.62 24.43 16.62
CA GLY A 209 -18.59 22.97 16.48
C GLY A 209 -19.81 22.28 17.12
N PRO A 210 -19.84 20.94 17.15
CA PRO A 210 -18.68 20.04 17.14
C PRO A 210 -17.97 19.88 15.78
N PHE A 211 -16.64 19.80 15.85
CA PHE A 211 -15.77 19.48 14.71
C PHE A 211 -15.08 18.13 14.93
N ASP A 212 -14.76 17.42 13.85
CA ASP A 212 -13.95 16.21 13.87
C ASP A 212 -12.68 16.38 13.03
N SER A 213 -11.52 16.08 13.61
CA SER A 213 -10.21 16.12 12.94
C SER A 213 -9.77 14.73 12.51
N THR A 214 -9.33 14.59 11.26
CA THR A 214 -8.62 13.41 10.75
C THR A 214 -7.14 13.71 10.60
N TYR A 215 -6.28 12.96 11.28
CA TYR A 215 -4.82 13.06 11.16
C TYR A 215 -4.28 12.03 10.17
N LEU A 216 -3.62 12.49 9.10
CA LEU A 216 -3.30 11.69 7.92
C LEU A 216 -1.84 11.23 7.95
N LEU A 217 -1.59 10.09 8.60
CA LEU A 217 -0.25 9.51 8.71
C LEU A 217 0.35 9.06 7.36
N THR A 218 -0.46 8.83 6.32
CA THR A 218 0.03 8.44 4.98
C THR A 218 0.75 9.58 4.26
N GLY A 219 0.34 10.82 4.49
CA GLY A 219 0.93 12.02 3.87
C GLY A 219 2.21 12.51 4.56
N LEU A 220 2.83 11.68 5.39
CA LEU A 220 4.09 11.97 6.06
C LEU A 220 5.31 11.69 5.15
N PRO A 221 6.45 12.39 5.31
CA PRO A 221 7.61 12.18 4.43
C PRO A 221 8.32 10.84 4.72
N GLU A 222 8.08 9.82 3.88
CA GLU A 222 8.58 8.43 4.05
C GLU A 222 10.06 8.31 4.46
N LEU A 223 10.34 7.32 5.31
CA LEU A 223 11.69 6.82 5.61
C LEU A 223 12.08 5.65 4.69
N GLY A 224 11.95 5.81 3.36
CA GLY A 224 12.27 4.76 2.38
C GLY A 224 11.33 3.55 2.38
N LYS A 225 10.35 3.49 3.30
CA LYS A 225 9.17 2.64 3.31
C LYS A 225 7.98 3.46 3.86
N LYS A 226 6.76 3.00 3.57
CA LYS A 226 5.44 3.63 3.86
C LYS A 226 5.10 3.91 5.34
N THR A 227 6.04 3.76 6.26
CA THR A 227 5.77 3.58 7.69
C THR A 227 6.51 4.58 8.56
N GLY A 228 6.92 5.76 8.05
CA GLY A 228 7.67 6.71 8.86
C GLY A 228 7.75 8.14 8.34
N PHE A 229 8.28 9.02 9.20
CA PHE A 229 8.51 10.44 8.92
C PHE A 229 10.00 10.79 9.05
N SER A 230 10.51 11.63 8.15
CA SER A 230 11.95 11.80 7.89
C SER A 230 12.83 12.37 9.02
N SER A 231 12.27 12.96 10.07
CA SER A 231 12.99 13.64 11.16
C SER A 231 12.74 12.98 12.52
N PRO A 232 13.73 12.90 13.43
CA PRO A 232 13.56 12.27 14.74
C PRO A 232 12.70 13.09 15.71
N THR A 233 12.68 14.42 15.59
CA THR A 233 12.07 15.31 16.61
C THR A 233 11.12 16.36 16.04
N THR A 234 10.91 16.38 14.73
CA THR A 234 9.94 17.27 14.07
C THR A 234 9.12 16.51 13.03
N VAL A 235 7.85 16.87 12.87
CA VAL A 235 6.97 16.23 11.89
C VAL A 235 5.94 17.22 11.35
N GLY A 236 5.77 17.26 10.03
CA GLY A 236 4.67 17.97 9.39
C GLY A 236 3.50 17.02 9.21
N LEU A 237 2.52 17.05 10.12
CA LEU A 237 1.36 16.16 10.13
C LEU A 237 0.20 16.80 9.32
N PRO A 238 -0.21 16.22 8.18
CA PRO A 238 -1.37 16.69 7.44
C PRO A 238 -2.67 16.37 8.20
N PHE A 239 -3.64 17.27 8.14
CA PHE A 239 -4.95 17.11 8.76
C PHE A 239 -6.07 17.66 7.89
N VAL A 240 -7.26 17.09 8.07
CA VAL A 240 -8.55 17.61 7.56
C VAL A 240 -9.51 17.66 8.73
N THR A 241 -10.17 18.80 8.95
CA THR A 241 -11.19 18.97 9.99
C THR A 241 -12.54 19.32 9.36
N LYS A 242 -13.56 18.56 9.74
CA LYS A 242 -14.94 18.70 9.27
C LYS A 242 -15.88 19.19 10.36
N ASP A 243 -17.03 19.67 9.94
CA ASP A 243 -18.23 19.80 10.76
C ASP A 243 -18.86 18.42 10.98
N ARG A 244 -19.17 18.07 12.23
CA ARG A 244 -19.70 16.73 12.57
C ARG A 244 -21.15 16.53 12.11
N GLU A 245 -21.95 17.58 12.08
CA GLU A 245 -23.39 17.50 11.77
C GLU A 245 -23.63 17.46 10.26
N HIS A 246 -22.81 18.18 9.49
CA HIS A 246 -22.99 18.39 8.05
C HIS A 246 -21.96 17.65 7.18
N ASP A 247 -20.97 16.97 7.77
CA ASP A 247 -19.78 16.37 7.12
C ASP A 247 -18.97 17.37 6.25
N ALA A 248 -19.22 18.67 6.42
CA ALA A 248 -18.67 19.73 5.59
C ALA A 248 -17.20 20.03 5.95
N SER A 249 -16.32 20.13 4.95
CA SER A 249 -14.90 20.48 5.19
C SER A 249 -14.77 21.92 5.70
N ILE A 250 -14.17 22.08 6.88
CA ILE A 250 -14.01 23.37 7.55
C ILE A 250 -12.62 23.96 7.33
N ILE A 251 -11.59 23.12 7.44
CA ILE A 251 -10.18 23.50 7.26
C ILE A 251 -9.36 22.24 6.97
N GLU A 252 -8.35 22.38 6.13
CA GLU A 252 -7.28 21.40 5.95
C GLU A 252 -5.93 22.12 5.93
N GLY A 253 -4.86 21.37 6.18
CA GLY A 253 -3.50 21.92 6.19
C GLY A 253 -2.47 21.01 6.84
N ILE A 254 -1.32 21.58 7.19
CA ILE A 254 -0.23 20.86 7.86
C ILE A 254 0.01 21.46 9.25
N LEU A 255 0.02 20.60 10.27
CA LEU A 255 0.54 20.92 11.60
C LEU A 255 2.05 20.65 11.62
N SER A 256 2.87 21.69 11.76
CA SER A 256 4.29 21.52 12.07
C SER A 256 4.44 21.27 13.56
N LEU A 257 4.75 20.03 13.94
CA LEU A 257 4.93 19.60 15.32
C LEU A 257 6.41 19.50 15.68
N LYS A 258 6.75 19.90 16.91
CA LYS A 258 8.00 19.51 17.58
C LYS A 258 7.67 18.47 18.66
N LEU A 259 8.35 17.33 18.58
CA LEU A 259 8.24 16.21 19.50
C LEU A 259 9.32 16.32 20.58
N ALA A 260 9.01 15.95 21.82
CA ALA A 260 9.95 15.97 22.93
C ALA A 260 9.71 14.81 23.90
N ARG A 261 10.78 14.38 24.56
CA ARG A 261 10.75 13.40 25.65
C ARG A 261 10.67 14.18 26.96
N ALA A 262 9.51 14.22 27.62
CA ALA A 262 9.36 14.79 28.96
C ALA A 262 9.51 13.69 30.03
N GLY A 263 9.45 14.08 31.31
CA GLY A 263 9.48 13.13 32.43
C GLY A 263 8.26 12.20 32.43
N GLU A 264 7.06 12.80 32.40
CA GLU A 264 5.77 12.10 32.47
C GLU A 264 5.42 11.30 31.20
N GLY A 265 6.11 11.54 30.08
CA GLY A 265 5.88 10.83 28.82
C GLY A 265 6.39 11.60 27.59
N PRO A 266 6.11 11.12 26.37
CA PRO A 266 6.36 11.89 25.16
C PRO A 266 5.34 13.04 25.01
N THR A 267 5.76 14.14 24.39
CA THR A 267 4.92 15.32 24.16
C THR A 267 5.05 15.83 22.72
N ALA A 268 3.97 16.41 22.19
CA ALA A 268 3.95 17.12 20.92
C ALA A 268 3.54 18.58 21.15
N SER A 269 4.20 19.50 20.45
CA SER A 269 3.92 20.93 20.49
C SER A 269 3.70 21.48 19.09
N VAL A 270 2.61 22.22 18.88
CA VAL A 270 2.29 22.84 17.58
C VAL A 270 3.15 24.09 17.40
N VAL A 271 4.16 24.01 16.53
CA VAL A 271 5.05 25.12 16.18
C VAL A 271 4.38 26.06 15.18
N ARG A 272 3.64 25.48 14.21
CA ARG A 272 2.92 26.23 13.17
C ARG A 272 1.74 25.41 12.67
N ILE A 273 0.66 26.10 12.33
CA ILE A 273 -0.40 25.57 11.46
C ILE A 273 -0.23 26.25 10.11
N ALA A 274 -0.26 25.47 9.03
CA ALA A 274 -0.26 25.96 7.66
C ALA A 274 -1.59 25.53 6.98
N PRO A 275 -2.66 26.35 7.08
CA PRO A 275 -3.90 26.09 6.36
C PRO A 275 -3.70 26.20 4.84
N GLY A 276 -4.40 25.38 4.09
CA GLY A 276 -4.34 25.37 2.63
C GLY A 276 -4.46 23.95 2.07
N PRO A 277 -4.54 23.81 0.73
CA PRO A 277 -4.69 22.51 0.09
C PRO A 277 -3.56 21.58 0.51
N LEU A 278 -3.92 20.36 0.92
CA LEU A 278 -2.92 19.35 1.25
C LEU A 278 -2.03 19.06 0.04
N PRO A 279 -0.71 18.84 0.22
CA PRO A 279 0.12 18.34 -0.87
C PRO A 279 -0.46 17.03 -1.38
N ASN A 280 -0.53 16.89 -2.71
CA ASN A 280 -0.86 15.62 -3.36
C ASN A 280 0.09 14.53 -2.85
N ASP A 281 -0.43 13.64 -2.01
CA ASP A 281 0.32 12.62 -1.26
C ASP A 281 1.24 11.81 -2.21
N PRO A 282 2.58 11.96 -2.13
CA PRO A 282 3.50 11.31 -3.07
C PRO A 282 3.58 9.78 -2.89
N PHE A 283 2.80 9.22 -1.97
CA PHE A 283 2.74 7.81 -1.61
C PHE A 283 1.34 7.20 -1.82
N ALA A 284 0.30 8.04 -1.93
CA ALA A 284 -0.99 7.66 -2.48
C ALA A 284 -0.86 7.36 -3.99
N GLU A 285 -1.37 6.21 -4.43
CA GLU A 285 -1.22 5.80 -5.83
C GLU A 285 -1.90 6.79 -6.79
N SER A 286 -2.99 7.47 -6.42
CA SER A 286 -3.62 8.54 -7.23
C SER A 286 -2.71 9.74 -7.50
N ALA A 287 -1.84 10.10 -6.57
CA ALA A 287 -0.96 11.26 -6.69
C ALA A 287 0.43 10.88 -7.23
N ARG A 288 0.88 9.64 -7.03
CA ARG A 288 1.95 9.02 -7.84
C ARG A 288 1.55 8.90 -9.31
N LEU A 289 0.31 8.46 -9.59
CA LEU A 289 -0.30 8.48 -10.93
C LEU A 289 -0.31 9.90 -11.48
N ALA A 290 -0.81 10.89 -10.74
CA ALA A 290 -0.77 12.30 -11.16
C ALA A 290 0.66 12.88 -11.34
N LYS A 291 1.72 12.24 -10.83
CA LYS A 291 3.12 12.55 -11.19
C LYS A 291 3.51 11.85 -12.50
N ALA A 292 3.22 10.56 -12.64
CA ALA A 292 3.49 9.78 -13.85
C ALA A 292 2.78 10.36 -15.08
N ASP A 293 1.49 10.72 -14.98
CA ASP A 293 0.73 11.38 -16.06
C ASP A 293 1.36 12.74 -16.44
N ARG A 294 1.87 13.52 -15.47
CA ARG A 294 2.56 14.79 -15.77
C ARG A 294 3.89 14.56 -16.49
N GLU A 295 4.68 13.56 -16.09
CA GLU A 295 5.90 13.18 -16.80
C GLU A 295 5.60 12.67 -18.21
N LEU A 296 4.63 11.77 -18.37
CA LEU A 296 4.20 11.24 -19.67
C LEU A 296 3.75 12.37 -20.61
N ASN A 297 2.91 13.29 -20.12
CA ASN A 297 2.42 14.42 -20.92
C ASN A 297 3.55 15.39 -21.31
N ALA A 298 4.56 15.59 -20.46
CA ALA A 298 5.73 16.38 -20.79
C ALA A 298 6.58 15.71 -21.89
N ILE A 299 6.85 14.40 -21.77
CA ILE A 299 7.60 13.60 -22.75
C ILE A 299 6.88 13.58 -24.10
N TYR A 300 5.58 13.26 -24.10
CA TYR A 300 4.73 13.23 -25.29
C TYR A 300 4.68 14.60 -25.99
N SER A 301 4.55 15.69 -25.21
CA SER A 301 4.56 17.06 -25.74
C SER A 301 5.93 17.47 -26.32
N ALA A 302 7.03 16.98 -25.75
CA ALA A 302 8.37 17.18 -26.30
C ALA A 302 8.60 16.35 -27.57
N LEU A 303 8.10 15.11 -27.62
CA LEU A 303 8.21 14.23 -28.78
C LEU A 303 7.41 14.77 -29.97
N LEU A 304 6.16 15.22 -29.76
CA LEU A 304 5.35 15.86 -30.80
C LEU A 304 6.05 17.06 -31.46
N LYS A 305 6.78 17.88 -30.69
CA LYS A 305 7.54 19.03 -31.21
C LYS A 305 8.75 18.65 -32.08
N ARG A 306 9.25 17.41 -31.98
CA ARG A 306 10.42 16.91 -32.72
C ARG A 306 10.03 16.09 -33.96
N LEU A 307 8.77 15.69 -34.09
CA LEU A 307 8.27 14.78 -35.12
C LEU A 307 7.65 15.50 -36.33
N SER A 308 7.74 14.86 -37.51
CA SER A 308 7.05 15.33 -38.74
C SER A 308 5.53 15.37 -38.56
N PRO A 309 4.77 16.18 -39.32
CA PRO A 309 3.30 16.25 -39.20
C PRO A 309 2.60 14.89 -39.38
N SER A 310 3.12 14.03 -40.26
CA SER A 310 2.61 12.66 -40.43
C SER A 310 2.87 11.82 -39.17
N SER A 311 4.12 11.78 -38.70
CA SER A 311 4.53 11.05 -37.49
C SER A 311 3.81 11.53 -36.23
N GLN A 312 3.51 12.83 -36.12
CA GLN A 312 2.70 13.38 -35.03
C GLN A 312 1.26 12.84 -35.05
N ASN A 313 0.65 12.67 -36.23
CA ASN A 313 -0.69 12.12 -36.34
C ASN A 313 -0.73 10.62 -35.99
N THR A 314 0.28 9.85 -36.40
CA THR A 314 0.46 8.46 -35.95
C THR A 314 0.59 8.40 -34.43
N LEU A 315 1.46 9.22 -33.81
CA LEU A 315 1.64 9.24 -32.36
C LEU A 315 0.35 9.65 -31.61
N ARG A 316 -0.43 10.59 -32.14
CA ARG A 316 -1.75 10.98 -31.59
C ARG A 316 -2.75 9.82 -31.62
N ALA A 317 -2.74 9.01 -32.69
CA ALA A 317 -3.60 7.84 -32.80
C ALA A 317 -3.17 6.73 -31.82
N GLU A 318 -1.88 6.38 -31.80
CA GLU A 318 -1.31 5.43 -30.83
C GLU A 318 -1.64 5.81 -29.38
N GLN A 319 -1.45 7.09 -29.01
CA GLN A 319 -1.60 7.52 -27.63
C GLN A 319 -3.05 7.50 -27.14
N ARG A 320 -4.05 7.66 -28.03
CA ARG A 320 -5.47 7.44 -27.72
C ARG A 320 -5.78 5.97 -27.50
N ALA A 321 -5.40 5.11 -28.45
CA ALA A 321 -5.62 3.66 -28.36
C ALA A 321 -4.94 3.06 -27.11
N TRP A 322 -3.75 3.58 -26.75
CA TRP A 322 -3.07 3.21 -25.51
C TRP A 322 -3.81 3.65 -24.24
N LEU A 323 -4.42 4.85 -24.20
CA LEU A 323 -5.25 5.27 -23.06
C LEU A 323 -6.48 4.37 -22.89
N GLU A 324 -7.17 4.04 -23.99
CA GLU A 324 -8.30 3.11 -23.98
C GLU A 324 -7.91 1.68 -23.54
N GLN A 325 -6.69 1.24 -23.86
CA GLN A 325 -6.15 -0.03 -23.39
C GLN A 325 -5.73 0.04 -21.91
N ARG A 326 -5.12 1.15 -21.48
CA ARG A 326 -4.66 1.38 -20.10
C ARG A 326 -5.83 1.31 -19.12
N ASP A 327 -6.85 2.11 -19.39
CA ASP A 327 -7.98 2.29 -18.47
C ASP A 327 -8.82 1.00 -18.41
N ARG A 328 -9.01 0.31 -19.53
CA ARG A 328 -9.64 -1.02 -19.60
C ARG A 328 -8.87 -2.07 -18.79
N LYS A 329 -7.55 -2.15 -18.94
CA LYS A 329 -6.70 -3.11 -18.21
C LYS A 329 -6.71 -2.83 -16.70
N ALA A 330 -6.79 -1.56 -16.29
CA ALA A 330 -7.00 -1.19 -14.89
C ALA A 330 -8.36 -1.67 -14.38
N ASP A 331 -9.44 -1.45 -15.13
CA ASP A 331 -10.81 -1.90 -14.76
C ASP A 331 -10.94 -3.44 -14.74
N GLU A 332 -10.29 -4.15 -15.67
CA GLU A 332 -10.17 -5.62 -15.67
C GLU A 332 -9.43 -6.12 -14.42
N THR A 333 -8.32 -5.47 -14.04
CA THR A 333 -7.57 -5.83 -12.83
C THR A 333 -8.39 -5.55 -11.56
N VAL A 334 -9.19 -4.49 -11.53
CA VAL A 334 -10.10 -4.17 -10.42
C VAL A 334 -11.24 -5.18 -10.28
N ARG A 335 -11.68 -5.82 -11.36
CA ARG A 335 -12.67 -6.93 -11.30
C ARG A 335 -12.08 -8.24 -10.79
N ASN A 336 -10.77 -8.43 -10.96
CA ASN A 336 -10.04 -9.66 -10.62
C ASN A 336 -9.17 -9.52 -9.35
N LYS A 337 -9.32 -8.44 -8.58
CA LYS A 337 -8.63 -8.21 -7.30
C LYS A 337 -9.08 -9.22 -6.23
N SER A 338 -8.32 -9.37 -5.15
CA SER A 338 -8.86 -9.98 -3.92
C SER A 338 -9.82 -9.02 -3.21
N ASP A 339 -10.79 -9.53 -2.45
CA ASP A 339 -11.71 -8.66 -1.70
C ASP A 339 -10.99 -7.80 -0.66
N SER A 340 -9.91 -8.33 -0.07
CA SER A 340 -8.96 -7.63 0.81
C SER A 340 -8.33 -6.35 0.23
N GLU A 341 -8.25 -6.23 -1.10
CA GLU A 341 -7.63 -5.09 -1.76
C GLU A 341 -8.63 -3.95 -2.02
N ASN A 342 -8.24 -2.73 -1.65
CA ASN A 342 -9.02 -1.54 -1.98
C ASN A 342 -8.99 -1.30 -3.50
N ALA A 343 -10.15 -1.38 -4.15
CA ALA A 343 -10.32 -1.24 -5.59
C ALA A 343 -9.66 0.01 -6.18
N ARG A 344 -9.73 1.16 -5.48
CA ARG A 344 -9.10 2.41 -5.93
C ARG A 344 -7.57 2.30 -5.92
N ILE A 345 -6.99 1.73 -4.86
CA ILE A 345 -5.54 1.54 -4.75
C ILE A 345 -5.02 0.59 -5.84
N VAL A 346 -5.76 -0.49 -6.14
CA VAL A 346 -5.43 -1.41 -7.26
C VAL A 346 -5.48 -0.67 -8.59
N ARG A 347 -6.57 0.07 -8.86
CA ARG A 347 -6.75 0.84 -10.09
C ARG A 347 -5.62 1.83 -10.32
N ASP A 348 -5.38 2.69 -9.33
CA ASP A 348 -4.40 3.77 -9.41
C ASP A 348 -2.97 3.23 -9.58
N ARG A 349 -2.65 2.09 -8.93
CA ARG A 349 -1.37 1.37 -9.08
C ARG A 349 -1.16 0.86 -10.51
N VAL A 350 -2.18 0.23 -11.11
CA VAL A 350 -2.11 -0.29 -12.49
C VAL A 350 -2.03 0.83 -13.52
N LEU A 351 -2.86 1.87 -13.37
CA LEU A 351 -2.81 3.07 -14.21
C LEU A 351 -1.41 3.70 -14.16
N ARG A 352 -0.81 3.80 -12.97
CA ARG A 352 0.54 4.36 -12.79
C ARG A 352 1.59 3.50 -13.48
N GLN A 353 1.64 2.20 -13.23
CA GLN A 353 2.67 1.31 -13.81
C GLN A 353 2.66 1.39 -15.34
N LEU A 354 1.48 1.28 -15.97
CA LEU A 354 1.35 1.37 -17.42
C LEU A 354 1.80 2.75 -17.95
N THR A 355 1.53 3.82 -17.20
CA THR A 355 1.94 5.20 -17.52
C THR A 355 3.45 5.40 -17.40
N GLU A 356 4.11 4.75 -16.43
CA GLU A 356 5.57 4.69 -16.30
C GLU A 356 6.21 3.86 -17.44
N GLU A 357 5.63 2.71 -17.78
CA GLU A 357 6.06 1.86 -18.92
C GLU A 357 5.98 2.62 -20.25
N ARG A 358 4.84 3.27 -20.56
CA ARG A 358 4.69 4.09 -21.78
C ARG A 358 5.63 5.31 -21.77
N SER A 359 5.91 5.89 -20.60
CA SER A 359 6.92 6.95 -20.48
C SER A 359 8.33 6.43 -20.80
N ALA A 360 8.68 5.22 -20.39
CA ALA A 360 9.95 4.58 -20.75
C ALA A 360 10.03 4.16 -22.22
N GLU A 361 8.90 3.83 -22.86
CA GLU A 361 8.82 3.58 -24.29
C GLU A 361 9.00 4.88 -25.11
N LEU A 362 8.26 5.93 -24.80
CA LEU A 362 8.36 7.22 -25.52
C LEU A 362 9.72 7.91 -25.33
N ARG A 363 10.43 7.65 -24.23
CA ARG A 363 11.83 8.09 -24.01
C ARG A 363 12.85 7.43 -24.96
N LYS A 364 12.48 6.36 -25.68
CA LYS A 364 13.32 5.66 -26.67
C LYS A 364 13.05 6.09 -28.12
N ARG A 365 12.13 7.04 -28.34
CA ARG A 365 11.75 7.59 -29.65
C ARG A 365 12.28 9.02 -29.84
#